data_AF-A0A367QZC9-F1
#
_entry.id   AF-A0A367QZC9-F1
#
_cell.length_a   1.000
_cell.length_b   1.000
_cell.length_c   1.000
_cell.angle_alpha   90.00
_cell.angle_beta   90.00
_cell.angle_gamma   90.00
#
_symmetry.space_group_name_H-M   'P 1'
#
loop_
_entity.id
_entity.type
_entity.pdbx_description
1 polymer ?
#
loop_
_entity_poly.entity_id
_entity_poly.type
_entity_poly.pdbx_seq_one_letter_code
_entity_poly.pdbx_strand_id
1 'polypeptide(L)'
;MGLDKKDKAFALSKITYVDYTHIEIDRALLNFFPRLKFDGYPGRVRSSSTILTIDKFLEDFLEEENQDKFVGFAAHQDIVYKWLETDLLDLVNRGKSNQAVVSPRPLHGNAYKYRNTKHAKDHGSSEQIYWMIYHARKGLGQATRDALKDFIFAGLDQQTDRILLSDQRIDVETQAILHFDKQVKKDAEDRSKEPERYSPLCIGQADLLADDILRLLTYESYMPRSVLVDYLKTLLSFHLGLYHLRLMKLLPALVKRRGNDPTCERCPVKPRTSSPHGDCPHRIGLLVDMGDPTNPHMTELARHSADAHYRRIPGYIEAHLITKKLDEMAEYLKTRNKLSPAGNYFSVGEVLQLLHPSNNKEREDYFKTRLTPLIERYQQGGTDSSIPPEVQRIINMSLGEFDTYIEILVALRGSFHREAIIKCLDAFLLKNSASGLLRQSRAKGSPRWFALGSRLLEVLLQIAVLEPNGTSFVTREIRVDELLIFLRDRYGLYIDRLPPGDGFGQPSIVDQQALRKNVTAFKTRLREIGFFQDLSDAYVTQTVTPRYTINTENPRGNK
;
A
#
# COMPACT_ATOMS: atom_id res chain seq x y z
N MET A 1 29.10 12.61 -13.29
CA MET A 1 29.91 13.06 -12.12
C MET A 1 28.97 13.66 -11.09
N GLY A 2 29.28 13.52 -9.80
CA GLY A 2 28.36 13.83 -8.70
C GLY A 2 28.15 12.65 -7.75
N LEU A 3 27.18 12.80 -6.84
CA LEU A 3 26.83 11.90 -5.72
C LEU A 3 27.17 10.42 -5.96
N ASP A 4 27.86 9.79 -5.01
CA ASP A 4 28.20 8.36 -5.08
C ASP A 4 26.99 7.49 -4.72
N LYS A 5 27.19 6.16 -4.66
CA LYS A 5 26.13 5.23 -4.28
C LYS A 5 25.61 5.47 -2.86
N LYS A 6 26.49 5.83 -1.92
CA LYS A 6 26.13 6.08 -0.51
C LYS A 6 25.34 7.37 -0.40
N ASP A 7 25.76 8.43 -1.07
CA ASP A 7 25.10 9.73 -1.14
C ASP A 7 23.68 9.61 -1.73
N LYS A 8 23.53 8.80 -2.79
CA LYS A 8 22.24 8.56 -3.47
C LYS A 8 21.26 7.66 -2.71
N ALA A 9 21.69 6.97 -1.66
CA ALA A 9 20.84 6.05 -0.92
C ALA A 9 19.71 6.82 -0.21
N PHE A 10 18.48 6.51 -0.60
CA PHE A 10 17.26 7.10 -0.02
C PHE A 10 16.51 6.11 0.86
N ALA A 11 16.32 4.86 0.39
CA ALA A 11 15.52 3.85 1.07
C ALA A 11 15.99 3.58 2.52
N LEU A 12 15.03 3.55 3.44
CA LEU A 12 15.20 3.19 4.83
C LEU A 12 13.97 2.39 5.32
N SER A 13 14.14 1.08 5.47
CA SER A 13 13.09 0.14 5.89
C SER A 13 12.51 0.43 7.28
N LYS A 14 13.24 1.16 8.13
CA LYS A 14 12.76 1.67 9.43
C LYS A 14 11.63 2.72 9.28
N ILE A 15 11.49 3.33 8.10
CA ILE A 15 10.39 4.25 7.75
C ILE A 15 9.35 3.53 6.89
N THR A 16 9.80 2.92 5.79
CA THR A 16 8.98 2.16 4.85
C THR A 16 9.87 1.19 4.07
N TYR A 17 9.35 0.01 3.75
CA TYR A 17 10.03 -0.96 2.88
C TYR A 17 9.89 -0.62 1.40
N VAL A 18 9.07 0.38 1.05
CA VAL A 18 8.77 0.75 -0.34
C VAL A 18 9.86 1.65 -0.93
N ASP A 19 10.37 1.29 -2.11
CA ASP A 19 11.42 2.04 -2.83
C ASP A 19 10.89 3.24 -3.66
N TYR A 20 9.60 3.56 -3.54
CA TYR A 20 8.89 4.63 -4.24
C TYR A 20 8.93 4.56 -5.78
N THR A 21 9.14 3.39 -6.35
CA THR A 21 8.96 3.18 -7.79
C THR A 21 7.47 2.94 -8.11
N HIS A 22 7.12 2.96 -9.39
CA HIS A 22 5.78 2.56 -9.81
C HIS A 22 5.55 1.07 -9.54
N ILE A 23 4.41 0.73 -8.97
CA ILE A 23 4.05 -0.62 -8.53
C ILE A 23 2.68 -0.97 -9.10
N GLU A 24 2.48 -2.23 -9.49
CA GLU A 24 1.14 -2.77 -9.76
C GLU A 24 0.73 -3.65 -8.58
N ILE A 25 -0.51 -3.48 -8.12
CA ILE A 25 -1.00 -4.15 -6.92
C ILE A 25 -1.05 -5.68 -7.07
N ASP A 26 -1.28 -6.18 -8.30
CA ASP A 26 -1.20 -7.62 -8.59
C ASP A 26 0.19 -8.18 -8.30
N ARG A 27 1.26 -7.44 -8.61
CA ARG A 27 2.64 -7.83 -8.29
C ARG A 27 2.90 -7.85 -6.79
N ALA A 28 2.35 -6.87 -6.07
CA ALA A 28 2.45 -6.81 -4.62
C ALA A 28 1.73 -7.99 -3.96
N LEU A 29 0.52 -8.33 -4.42
CA LEU A 29 -0.22 -9.50 -3.93
C LEU A 29 0.50 -10.82 -4.26
N LEU A 30 0.99 -10.96 -5.49
CA LEU A 30 1.74 -12.14 -5.94
C LEU A 30 2.99 -12.40 -5.09
N ASN A 31 3.75 -11.35 -4.76
CA ASN A 31 4.95 -11.48 -3.93
C ASN A 31 4.66 -11.50 -2.43
N PHE A 32 3.44 -11.14 -2.02
CA PHE A 32 2.98 -11.28 -0.64
C PHE A 32 2.71 -12.75 -0.27
N PHE A 33 2.23 -13.56 -1.22
CA PHE A 33 1.97 -14.99 -0.98
C PHE A 33 3.15 -15.78 -0.42
N PRO A 34 4.36 -15.77 -1.01
CA PRO A 34 5.47 -16.52 -0.43
C PRO A 34 5.89 -15.96 0.94
N ARG A 35 5.71 -14.66 1.20
CA ARG A 35 5.99 -14.08 2.54
C ARG A 35 5.00 -14.57 3.57
N LEU A 36 3.73 -14.75 3.20
CA LEU A 36 2.78 -15.44 4.05
C LEU A 36 3.20 -16.90 4.28
N LYS A 37 3.51 -17.66 3.22
CA LYS A 37 3.90 -19.08 3.31
C LYS A 37 5.13 -19.31 4.19
N PHE A 38 6.15 -18.47 4.03
CA PHE A 38 7.47 -18.62 4.65
C PHE A 38 7.75 -17.55 5.72
N ASP A 39 6.72 -17.15 6.48
CA ASP A 39 6.85 -16.29 7.66
C ASP A 39 7.76 -15.04 7.48
N GLY A 40 7.56 -14.35 6.36
CA GLY A 40 8.22 -13.09 6.00
C GLY A 40 9.33 -13.25 4.96
N TYR A 41 9.84 -14.47 4.76
CA TYR A 41 10.87 -14.74 3.76
C TYR A 41 10.31 -14.66 2.34
N PRO A 42 11.10 -14.16 1.37
CA PRO A 42 10.75 -14.30 -0.03
C PRO A 42 10.84 -15.77 -0.46
N GLY A 43 10.01 -16.15 -1.42
CA GLY A 43 10.01 -17.51 -1.97
C GLY A 43 11.09 -17.66 -3.04
N ARG A 44 11.88 -18.73 -2.94
CA ARG A 44 12.83 -19.16 -3.96
C ARG A 44 12.24 -20.33 -4.75
N VAL A 45 11.82 -20.01 -5.97
CA VAL A 45 11.39 -21.01 -6.94
C VAL A 45 12.59 -21.36 -7.81
N ARG A 46 13.05 -22.61 -7.79
CA ARG A 46 13.97 -23.10 -8.83
C ARG A 46 13.17 -23.42 -10.08
N SER A 47 12.83 -22.39 -10.84
CA SER A 47 12.33 -22.55 -12.21
C SER A 47 13.45 -23.13 -13.08
N SER A 48 13.09 -23.90 -14.11
CA SER A 48 13.99 -24.06 -15.26
C SER A 48 14.36 -22.66 -15.78
N SER A 49 15.53 -22.48 -16.37
CA SER A 49 16.04 -21.18 -16.87
C SER A 49 15.16 -20.51 -17.94
N THR A 50 13.97 -21.03 -18.20
CA THR A 50 13.15 -20.75 -19.35
C THR A 50 11.99 -19.83 -18.95
N ILE A 51 11.92 -18.67 -19.60
CA ILE A 51 10.84 -17.68 -19.44
C ILE A 51 9.48 -18.34 -19.69
N LEU A 52 8.51 -18.12 -18.82
CA LEU A 52 7.15 -18.62 -18.97
C LEU A 52 6.40 -17.77 -20.01
N THR A 53 5.74 -18.43 -20.95
CA THR A 53 4.98 -17.82 -22.05
C THR A 53 3.57 -18.40 -22.08
N ILE A 54 2.65 -17.75 -22.80
CA ILE A 54 1.27 -18.25 -22.94
C ILE A 54 1.28 -19.65 -23.55
N ASP A 55 2.12 -19.87 -24.58
CA ASP A 55 2.25 -21.16 -25.27
C ASP A 55 2.62 -22.30 -24.31
N LYS A 56 3.47 -22.04 -23.31
CA LYS A 56 3.83 -23.08 -22.33
C LYS A 56 2.69 -23.44 -21.40
N PHE A 57 1.90 -22.46 -20.98
CA PHE A 57 0.71 -22.74 -20.17
C PHE A 57 -0.35 -23.48 -21.00
N LEU A 58 -0.44 -23.19 -22.30
CA LEU A 58 -1.28 -23.95 -23.22
C LEU A 58 -0.78 -25.39 -23.37
N GLU A 59 0.52 -25.58 -23.63
CA GLU A 59 1.16 -26.91 -23.73
C GLU A 59 0.87 -27.76 -22.49
N ASP A 60 1.01 -27.21 -21.28
CA ASP A 60 0.71 -27.91 -20.02
C ASP A 60 -0.74 -28.42 -19.95
N PHE A 61 -1.71 -27.63 -20.41
CA PHE A 61 -3.12 -28.05 -20.44
C PHE A 61 -3.40 -29.12 -21.50
N LEU A 62 -2.59 -29.19 -22.55
CA LEU A 62 -2.77 -30.13 -23.66
C LEU A 62 -2.04 -31.46 -23.46
N GLU A 63 -1.26 -31.61 -22.39
CA GLU A 63 -0.59 -32.86 -22.07
C GLU A 63 -1.57 -34.02 -21.86
N GLU A 64 -1.15 -35.24 -22.23
CA GLU A 64 -1.96 -36.45 -22.17
C GLU A 64 -2.52 -36.73 -20.75
N GLU A 65 -1.71 -36.46 -19.72
CA GLU A 65 -2.08 -36.63 -18.29
C GLU A 65 -3.15 -35.64 -17.77
N ASN A 66 -3.52 -34.66 -18.59
CA ASN A 66 -4.45 -33.58 -18.28
C ASN A 66 -5.71 -33.61 -19.15
N GLN A 67 -5.80 -34.50 -20.15
CA GLN A 67 -6.93 -34.57 -21.09
C GLN A 67 -8.27 -34.91 -20.42
N ASP A 68 -8.24 -35.70 -19.36
CA ASP A 68 -9.42 -36.05 -18.54
C ASP A 68 -9.94 -34.88 -17.72
N LYS A 69 -9.07 -33.90 -17.41
CA LYS A 69 -9.38 -32.71 -16.60
C LYS A 69 -9.77 -31.51 -17.47
N PHE A 70 -9.17 -31.38 -18.65
CA PHE A 70 -9.36 -30.26 -19.58
C PHE A 70 -10.04 -30.71 -20.87
N VAL A 71 -11.22 -31.31 -20.74
CA VAL A 71 -11.98 -31.88 -21.86
C VAL A 71 -12.30 -30.79 -22.90
N GLY A 72 -11.96 -31.08 -24.16
CA GLY A 72 -12.21 -30.19 -25.30
C GLY A 72 -11.13 -29.12 -25.55
N PHE A 73 -10.15 -28.94 -24.65
CA PHE A 73 -9.10 -27.93 -24.82
C PHE A 73 -8.25 -28.19 -26.06
N ALA A 74 -7.89 -29.46 -26.32
CA ALA A 74 -7.12 -29.86 -27.49
C ALA A 74 -7.83 -29.57 -28.82
N ALA A 75 -9.16 -29.58 -28.85
CA ALA A 75 -9.97 -29.26 -30.03
C ALA A 75 -10.17 -27.76 -30.25
N HIS A 76 -9.95 -26.94 -29.21
CA HIS A 76 -10.25 -25.49 -29.19
C HIS A 76 -9.08 -24.66 -28.67
N GLN A 77 -7.86 -24.94 -29.15
CA GLN A 77 -6.63 -24.34 -28.63
C GLN A 77 -6.59 -22.82 -28.77
N ASP A 78 -7.20 -22.27 -29.82
CA ASP A 78 -7.32 -20.83 -30.06
C ASP A 78 -8.17 -20.13 -28.98
N ILE A 79 -9.28 -20.75 -28.58
CA ILE A 79 -10.15 -20.27 -27.50
C ILE A 79 -9.39 -20.34 -26.16
N VAL A 80 -8.71 -21.46 -25.88
CA VAL A 80 -7.92 -21.64 -24.65
C VAL A 80 -6.78 -20.62 -24.58
N TYR A 81 -6.08 -20.39 -25.70
CA TYR A 81 -5.03 -19.38 -25.77
C TYR A 81 -5.57 -17.99 -25.43
N LYS A 82 -6.74 -17.62 -26.00
CA LYS A 82 -7.36 -16.33 -25.73
C LYS A 82 -7.76 -16.20 -24.27
N TRP A 83 -8.39 -17.23 -23.71
CA TRP A 83 -8.77 -17.27 -22.29
C TRP A 83 -7.56 -17.15 -21.35
N LEU A 84 -6.45 -17.85 -21.65
CA LEU A 84 -5.18 -17.69 -20.94
C LEU A 84 -4.69 -16.24 -21.02
N GLU A 85 -4.68 -15.66 -22.23
CA GLU A 85 -4.22 -14.31 -22.49
C GLU A 85 -5.06 -13.25 -21.76
N THR A 86 -6.38 -13.41 -21.67
CA THR A 86 -7.31 -12.39 -21.18
C THR A 86 -7.63 -12.53 -19.69
N ASP A 87 -7.90 -13.75 -19.23
CA ASP A 87 -8.60 -14.01 -17.96
C ASP A 87 -7.73 -14.70 -16.91
N LEU A 88 -6.80 -15.58 -17.32
CA LEU A 88 -6.01 -16.40 -16.38
C LEU A 88 -4.61 -15.84 -16.10
N LEU A 89 -3.95 -15.22 -17.09
CA LEU A 89 -2.58 -14.71 -16.97
C LEU A 89 -2.54 -13.19 -16.81
N ASP A 90 -1.64 -12.74 -15.94
CA ASP A 90 -1.23 -11.34 -15.85
C ASP A 90 -0.11 -11.06 -16.86
N LEU A 91 -0.27 -10.01 -17.66
CA LEU A 91 0.60 -9.68 -18.80
C LEU A 91 1.07 -8.22 -18.72
N VAL A 92 2.36 -8.00 -19.00
CA VAL A 92 2.89 -6.65 -19.26
C VAL A 92 2.84 -6.33 -20.75
N ASN A 93 2.67 -5.05 -21.08
CA ASN A 93 2.64 -4.55 -22.45
C ASN A 93 1.60 -5.25 -23.34
N ARG A 94 0.43 -5.57 -22.79
CA ARG A 94 -0.64 -6.27 -23.51
C ARG A 94 -0.94 -5.60 -24.86
N GLY A 95 -1.00 -6.40 -25.93
CA GLY A 95 -1.24 -5.97 -27.30
C GLY A 95 -0.05 -5.29 -28.01
N LYS A 96 1.14 -5.28 -27.39
CA LYS A 96 2.37 -4.76 -28.01
C LYS A 96 3.32 -5.89 -28.40
N SER A 97 4.28 -5.59 -29.28
CA SER A 97 5.31 -6.56 -29.71
C SER A 97 6.20 -7.09 -28.58
N ASN A 98 6.26 -6.37 -27.45
CA ASN A 98 7.00 -6.77 -26.25
C ASN A 98 6.07 -7.24 -25.11
N GLN A 99 4.90 -7.78 -25.45
CA GLN A 99 4.02 -8.46 -24.51
C GLN A 99 4.76 -9.61 -23.83
N ALA A 100 4.62 -9.72 -22.50
CA ALA A 100 5.24 -10.81 -21.75
C ALA A 100 4.37 -11.22 -20.57
N VAL A 101 4.43 -12.50 -20.22
CA VAL A 101 3.73 -13.03 -19.04
C VAL A 101 4.45 -12.58 -17.77
N VAL A 102 3.68 -12.13 -16.78
CA VAL A 102 4.16 -11.87 -15.42
C VAL A 102 4.02 -13.15 -14.61
N SER A 103 2.80 -13.66 -14.50
CA SER A 103 2.42 -14.87 -13.78
C SER A 103 0.96 -15.22 -14.12
N PRO A 104 0.42 -16.36 -13.66
CA PRO A 104 -1.01 -16.49 -13.45
C PRO A 104 -1.53 -15.39 -12.53
N ARG A 105 -2.80 -15.01 -12.67
CA ARG A 105 -3.44 -14.05 -11.77
C ARG A 105 -3.31 -14.56 -10.33
N PRO A 106 -3.11 -13.66 -9.35
CA PRO A 106 -2.90 -14.05 -7.95
C PRO A 106 -4.20 -14.47 -7.25
N LEU A 107 -4.87 -15.51 -7.77
CA LEU A 107 -6.10 -16.07 -7.21
C LEU A 107 -5.81 -17.10 -6.11
N HIS A 108 -4.63 -17.74 -6.13
CA HIS A 108 -4.22 -18.70 -5.12
C HIS A 108 -2.74 -18.58 -4.79
N GLY A 109 -2.38 -19.01 -3.58
CA GLY A 109 -1.03 -18.92 -3.02
C GLY A 109 0.05 -19.62 -3.84
N ASN A 110 -0.29 -20.55 -4.72
CA ASN A 110 0.67 -21.18 -5.64
C ASN A 110 0.96 -20.36 -6.91
N ALA A 111 0.19 -19.31 -7.23
CA ALA A 111 0.39 -18.52 -8.44
C ALA A 111 1.80 -17.92 -8.54
N TYR A 112 2.43 -17.59 -7.40
CA TYR A 112 3.79 -17.02 -7.38
C TYR A 112 4.87 -17.99 -7.87
N LYS A 113 4.59 -19.30 -7.82
CA LYS A 113 5.50 -20.34 -8.30
C LYS A 113 5.74 -20.17 -9.81
N TYR A 114 4.73 -19.71 -10.54
CA TYR A 114 4.72 -19.59 -11.99
C TYR A 114 4.99 -18.16 -12.48
N ARG A 115 5.83 -17.39 -11.76
CA ARG A 115 6.12 -16.00 -12.11
C ARG A 115 7.45 -15.84 -12.85
N ASN A 116 7.45 -14.96 -13.85
CA ASN A 116 8.66 -14.41 -14.42
C ASN A 116 9.19 -13.29 -13.49
N THR A 117 10.19 -13.62 -12.66
CA THR A 117 10.77 -12.72 -11.63
C THR A 117 11.19 -11.35 -12.16
N LYS A 118 11.60 -11.26 -13.43
CA LYS A 118 11.94 -9.99 -14.10
C LYS A 118 10.76 -9.01 -14.14
N HIS A 119 9.55 -9.51 -14.40
CA HIS A 119 8.33 -8.73 -14.58
C HIS A 119 7.48 -8.64 -13.31
N ALA A 120 7.70 -9.54 -12.35
CA ALA A 120 6.95 -9.63 -11.10
C ALA A 120 7.51 -8.75 -9.97
N LYS A 121 8.27 -7.68 -10.24
CA LYS A 121 8.85 -6.83 -9.17
C LYS A 121 7.79 -5.93 -8.54
N ASP A 122 7.72 -5.92 -7.21
CA ASP A 122 6.78 -5.13 -6.41
C ASP A 122 7.45 -4.06 -5.53
N HIS A 123 8.77 -3.96 -5.61
CA HIS A 123 9.57 -2.87 -5.01
C HIS A 123 9.29 -2.63 -3.51
N GLY A 124 9.19 -3.73 -2.77
CA GLY A 124 9.02 -3.72 -1.31
C GLY A 124 7.58 -3.58 -0.82
N SER A 125 6.59 -3.52 -1.71
CA SER A 125 5.18 -3.37 -1.32
C SER A 125 4.65 -4.60 -0.58
N SER A 126 4.97 -5.81 -1.04
CA SER A 126 4.61 -7.06 -0.34
C SER A 126 5.25 -7.14 1.04
N GLU A 127 6.47 -6.62 1.18
CA GLU A 127 7.21 -6.58 2.43
C GLU A 127 6.58 -5.58 3.41
N GLN A 128 6.24 -4.40 2.91
CA GLN A 128 5.50 -3.39 3.67
C GLN A 128 4.16 -3.95 4.18
N ILE A 129 3.38 -4.61 3.32
CA ILE A 129 2.11 -5.24 3.71
C ILE A 129 2.35 -6.30 4.78
N TYR A 130 3.31 -7.21 4.56
CA TYR A 130 3.60 -8.30 5.50
C TYR A 130 3.99 -7.76 6.88
N TRP A 131 4.92 -6.82 6.95
CA TRP A 131 5.38 -6.29 8.24
C TRP A 131 4.35 -5.39 8.92
N MET A 132 3.51 -4.68 8.15
CA MET A 132 2.35 -4.01 8.74
C MET A 132 1.41 -5.01 9.41
N ILE A 133 1.08 -6.12 8.75
CA ILE A 133 0.21 -7.15 9.34
C ILE A 133 0.91 -7.81 10.53
N TYR A 134 2.16 -8.26 10.37
CA TYR A 134 2.92 -8.95 11.42
C TYR A 134 2.96 -8.17 12.74
N HIS A 135 3.20 -6.86 12.65
CA HIS A 135 3.32 -6.00 13.83
C HIS A 135 1.98 -5.48 14.35
N ALA A 136 0.85 -5.73 13.68
CA ALA A 136 -0.45 -5.31 14.17
C ALA A 136 -0.74 -5.89 15.57
N ARG A 137 -1.14 -4.99 16.48
CA ARG A 137 -1.15 -5.22 17.93
C ARG A 137 -2.33 -6.07 18.37
N LYS A 138 -2.31 -6.48 19.65
CA LYS A 138 -3.42 -7.15 20.35
C LYS A 138 -3.90 -8.45 19.67
N GLY A 139 -2.97 -9.20 19.09
CA GLY A 139 -3.27 -10.45 18.39
C GLY A 139 -3.86 -10.28 16.99
N LEU A 140 -4.17 -9.05 16.54
CA LEU A 140 -4.69 -8.81 15.18
C LEU A 140 -3.71 -9.32 14.12
N GLY A 141 -2.40 -9.07 14.29
CA GLY A 141 -1.41 -9.50 13.31
C GLY A 141 -1.34 -11.01 13.12
N GLN A 142 -1.44 -11.78 14.21
CA GLN A 142 -1.50 -13.25 14.13
C GLN A 142 -2.80 -13.70 13.48
N ALA A 143 -3.95 -13.25 13.99
CA ALA A 143 -5.26 -13.63 13.48
C ALA A 143 -5.42 -13.32 11.98
N THR A 144 -4.94 -12.16 11.52
CA THR A 144 -4.99 -11.77 10.11
C THR A 144 -4.07 -12.66 9.26
N ARG A 145 -2.86 -13.00 9.71
CA ARG A 145 -1.97 -13.91 8.97
C ARG A 145 -2.56 -15.30 8.84
N ASP A 146 -3.16 -15.82 9.91
CA ASP A 146 -3.78 -17.15 9.90
C ASP A 146 -4.98 -17.18 8.96
N ALA A 147 -5.91 -16.22 9.08
CA ALA A 147 -7.06 -16.11 8.18
C ALA A 147 -6.64 -15.92 6.71
N LEU A 148 -5.59 -15.14 6.45
CA LEU A 148 -5.05 -15.00 5.09
C LEU A 148 -4.41 -16.29 4.58
N LYS A 149 -3.68 -17.04 5.43
CA LYS A 149 -3.09 -18.33 5.04
C LYS A 149 -4.19 -19.31 4.67
N ASP A 150 -5.22 -19.42 5.50
CA ASP A 150 -6.36 -20.30 5.28
C ASP A 150 -7.10 -19.97 3.98
N PHE A 151 -7.35 -18.68 3.72
CA PHE A 151 -8.00 -18.23 2.49
C PHE A 151 -7.09 -18.39 1.26
N ILE A 152 -5.86 -17.87 1.28
CA ILE A 152 -4.98 -17.79 0.10
C ILE A 152 -4.50 -19.17 -0.34
N PHE A 153 -4.26 -20.10 0.60
CA PHE A 153 -3.77 -21.46 0.34
C PHE A 153 -4.87 -22.52 0.52
N ALA A 154 -6.14 -22.14 0.37
CA ALA A 154 -7.27 -23.07 0.43
C ALA A 154 -7.10 -24.24 -0.56
N GLY A 155 -7.45 -25.45 -0.12
CA GLY A 155 -7.29 -26.69 -0.91
C GLY A 155 -5.85 -27.16 -1.12
N LEU A 156 -4.88 -26.63 -0.37
CA LEU A 156 -3.49 -27.10 -0.36
C LEU A 156 -3.18 -27.78 0.97
N ASP A 157 -2.61 -28.98 0.93
CA ASP A 157 -1.93 -29.54 2.09
C ASP A 157 -0.60 -28.79 2.27
N GLN A 158 -0.53 -27.98 3.33
CA GLN A 158 0.65 -27.13 3.60
C GLN A 158 1.92 -27.94 3.94
N GLN A 159 1.79 -29.21 4.35
CA GLN A 159 2.94 -30.06 4.67
C GLN A 159 3.48 -30.76 3.42
N THR A 160 2.58 -31.29 2.58
CA THR A 160 2.98 -32.07 1.40
C THR A 160 3.01 -31.24 0.12
N ASP A 161 2.53 -29.99 0.16
CA ASP A 161 2.35 -29.08 -0.97
C ASP A 161 1.46 -29.69 -2.08
N ARG A 162 0.64 -30.69 -1.74
CA ARG A 162 -0.28 -31.40 -2.64
C ARG A 162 -1.65 -30.73 -2.66
N ILE A 163 -2.27 -30.74 -3.83
CA ILE A 163 -3.60 -30.17 -4.05
C ILE A 163 -4.65 -31.17 -3.57
N LEU A 164 -5.55 -30.70 -2.72
CA LEU A 164 -6.73 -31.44 -2.26
C LEU A 164 -7.88 -31.12 -3.23
N LEU A 165 -7.96 -31.90 -4.30
CA LEU A 165 -8.89 -31.71 -5.43
C LEU A 165 -10.39 -31.81 -5.06
N SER A 166 -10.73 -32.16 -3.82
CA SER A 166 -12.11 -32.31 -3.33
C SER A 166 -12.67 -31.07 -2.63
N ASP A 167 -11.92 -29.96 -2.56
CA ASP A 167 -12.38 -28.75 -1.89
C ASP A 167 -13.34 -27.93 -2.77
N GLN A 168 -14.63 -27.97 -2.44
CA GLN A 168 -15.71 -27.24 -3.14
C GLN A 168 -15.57 -25.70 -3.05
N ARG A 169 -14.56 -25.18 -2.37
CA ARG A 169 -14.33 -23.74 -2.14
C ARG A 169 -13.53 -23.04 -3.24
N ILE A 170 -13.11 -23.74 -4.29
CA ILE A 170 -12.19 -23.22 -5.30
C ILE A 170 -12.89 -23.06 -6.66
N ASP A 171 -12.84 -21.84 -7.22
CA ASP A 171 -13.40 -21.51 -8.54
C ASP A 171 -12.61 -22.14 -9.70
N VAL A 172 -13.22 -22.14 -10.90
CA VAL A 172 -12.67 -22.82 -12.10
C VAL A 172 -11.32 -22.24 -12.49
N GLU A 173 -11.16 -20.91 -12.45
CA GLU A 173 -9.90 -20.24 -12.75
C GLU A 173 -8.80 -20.66 -11.77
N THR A 174 -9.13 -20.76 -10.48
CA THR A 174 -8.18 -21.19 -9.47
C THR A 174 -7.84 -22.66 -9.62
N GLN A 175 -8.80 -23.52 -9.94
CA GLN A 175 -8.54 -24.93 -10.25
C GLN A 175 -7.59 -25.05 -11.45
N ALA A 176 -7.78 -24.25 -12.50
CA ALA A 176 -6.88 -24.24 -13.65
C ALA A 176 -5.45 -23.83 -13.27
N ILE A 177 -5.28 -22.81 -12.43
CA ILE A 177 -3.96 -22.38 -11.94
C ILE A 177 -3.26 -23.48 -11.13
N LEU A 178 -4.03 -24.24 -10.35
CA LEU A 178 -3.49 -25.32 -9.53
C LEU A 178 -2.93 -26.49 -10.38
N HIS A 179 -3.41 -26.67 -11.61
CA HIS A 179 -2.97 -27.78 -12.47
C HIS A 179 -1.67 -27.52 -13.25
N PHE A 180 -1.00 -26.38 -13.06
CA PHE A 180 0.32 -26.09 -13.67
C PHE A 180 1.50 -26.86 -13.01
N ASP A 181 1.25 -28.02 -12.41
CA ASP A 181 2.13 -28.71 -11.45
C ASP A 181 3.56 -28.99 -11.96
N LYS A 182 3.76 -29.15 -13.27
CA LYS A 182 5.07 -29.57 -13.84
C LYS A 182 6.11 -28.47 -14.00
N GLN A 183 5.72 -27.19 -14.01
CA GLN A 183 6.68 -26.11 -14.29
C GLN A 183 7.65 -25.82 -13.13
N VAL A 184 7.34 -26.29 -11.91
CA VAL A 184 8.11 -25.97 -10.70
C VAL A 184 8.52 -27.22 -9.92
N LYS A 185 9.83 -27.49 -9.90
CA LYS A 185 10.37 -28.72 -9.28
C LYS A 185 10.66 -28.60 -7.78
N LYS A 186 10.92 -27.39 -7.28
CA LYS A 186 11.19 -27.12 -5.86
C LYS A 186 10.75 -25.70 -5.49
N ASP A 187 9.97 -25.61 -4.43
CA ASP A 187 9.56 -24.39 -3.75
C ASP A 187 10.13 -24.39 -2.34
N ALA A 188 10.83 -23.32 -1.97
CA ALA A 188 11.46 -23.18 -0.67
C ALA A 188 11.61 -21.70 -0.30
N GLU A 189 11.75 -21.42 0.99
CA GLU A 189 12.13 -20.08 1.45
C GLU A 189 13.54 -19.69 0.97
N ASP A 190 13.73 -18.42 0.61
CA ASP A 190 15.04 -17.90 0.20
C ASP A 190 15.87 -17.46 1.41
N ARG A 191 16.52 -18.41 2.09
CA ARG A 191 17.40 -18.10 3.24
C ARG A 191 18.60 -17.22 2.89
N SER A 192 18.92 -17.03 1.61
CA SER A 192 19.98 -16.10 1.21
C SER A 192 19.58 -14.63 1.36
N LYS A 193 18.28 -14.36 1.54
CA LYS A 193 17.70 -13.04 1.73
C LYS A 193 16.97 -13.01 3.06
N GLU A 194 17.73 -12.87 4.14
CA GLU A 194 17.14 -12.66 5.45
C GLU A 194 16.35 -11.33 5.45
N PRO A 195 15.04 -11.36 5.78
CA PRO A 195 14.24 -10.16 5.74
C PRO A 195 14.57 -9.25 6.92
N GLU A 196 14.56 -7.95 6.67
CA GLU A 196 14.63 -6.95 7.72
C GLU A 196 13.30 -6.95 8.50
N ARG A 197 13.36 -6.86 9.83
CA ARG A 197 12.20 -7.04 10.73
C ARG A 197 11.94 -5.78 11.55
N TYR A 198 11.83 -4.64 10.87
CA TYR A 198 11.49 -3.36 11.46
C TYR A 198 9.98 -3.16 11.58
N SER A 199 9.55 -2.66 12.74
CA SER A 199 8.16 -2.27 12.97
C SER A 199 7.77 -1.10 12.05
N PRO A 200 6.53 -1.07 11.51
CA PRO A 200 6.06 0.07 10.74
C PRO A 200 6.07 1.33 11.62
N LEU A 201 6.50 2.45 11.03
CA LEU A 201 6.59 3.74 11.74
C LEU A 201 5.23 4.21 12.26
N CYS A 202 4.13 3.86 11.56
CA CYS A 202 2.77 4.07 12.04
C CYS A 202 2.06 2.74 12.38
N ILE A 203 2.26 2.26 13.60
CA ILE A 203 1.64 1.01 14.09
C ILE A 203 0.11 1.03 14.09
N GLY A 204 -0.51 2.19 14.33
CA GLY A 204 -1.96 2.31 14.30
C GLY A 204 -2.57 2.07 12.91
N GLN A 205 -1.85 2.40 11.84
CA GLN A 205 -2.32 2.11 10.48
C GLN A 205 -2.23 0.62 10.15
N ALA A 206 -1.24 -0.08 10.72
CA ALA A 206 -1.12 -1.53 10.66
C ALA A 206 -2.31 -2.22 11.36
N ASP A 207 -2.73 -1.73 12.53
CA ASP A 207 -3.91 -2.27 13.22
C ASP A 207 -5.19 -2.12 12.39
N LEU A 208 -5.39 -0.97 11.74
CA LEU A 208 -6.56 -0.73 10.88
C LEU A 208 -6.57 -1.65 9.66
N LEU A 209 -5.41 -1.82 9.00
CA LEU A 209 -5.25 -2.76 7.90
C LEU A 209 -5.61 -4.19 8.32
N ALA A 210 -5.07 -4.65 9.45
CA ALA A 210 -5.30 -6.00 9.95
C ALA A 210 -6.78 -6.25 10.28
N ASP A 211 -7.45 -5.30 10.94
CA ASP A 211 -8.88 -5.39 11.25
C ASP A 211 -9.75 -5.36 9.99
N ASP A 212 -9.41 -4.53 9.00
CA ASP A 212 -10.16 -4.46 7.73
C ASP A 212 -10.00 -5.71 6.87
N ILE A 213 -8.83 -6.35 6.87
CA ILE A 213 -8.65 -7.65 6.23
C ILE A 213 -9.53 -8.70 6.91
N LEU A 214 -9.56 -8.76 8.25
CA LEU A 214 -10.41 -9.72 8.97
C LEU A 214 -11.90 -9.52 8.68
N ARG A 215 -12.35 -8.27 8.63
CA ARG A 215 -13.72 -7.91 8.22
C ARG A 215 -14.00 -8.43 6.82
N LEU A 216 -13.10 -8.16 5.87
CA LEU A 216 -13.27 -8.56 4.49
C LEU A 216 -13.30 -10.09 4.31
N LEU A 217 -12.43 -10.82 4.99
CA LEU A 217 -12.38 -12.29 4.95
C LEU A 217 -13.61 -12.96 5.59
N THR A 218 -14.42 -12.23 6.37
CA THR A 218 -15.70 -12.77 6.87
C THR A 218 -16.66 -13.14 5.73
N TYR A 219 -16.46 -12.53 4.55
CA TYR A 219 -17.27 -12.82 3.38
C TYR A 219 -16.79 -14.04 2.56
N GLU A 220 -15.75 -14.77 2.98
CA GLU A 220 -15.19 -15.90 2.24
C GLU A 220 -16.25 -16.89 1.74
N SER A 221 -17.24 -17.24 2.58
CA SER A 221 -18.31 -18.18 2.22
C SER A 221 -19.49 -17.55 1.47
N TYR A 222 -19.49 -16.24 1.24
CA TYR A 222 -20.63 -15.49 0.71
C TYR A 222 -20.35 -14.89 -0.68
N MET A 223 -19.10 -14.84 -1.12
CA MET A 223 -18.73 -14.28 -2.42
C MET A 223 -17.73 -15.16 -3.16
N PRO A 224 -17.72 -15.12 -4.51
CA PRO A 224 -16.71 -15.81 -5.29
C PRO A 224 -15.31 -15.36 -4.89
N ARG A 225 -14.38 -16.31 -4.85
CA ARG A 225 -12.99 -16.08 -4.46
C ARG A 225 -12.31 -15.01 -5.30
N SER A 226 -12.49 -15.04 -6.62
CA SER A 226 -11.98 -14.01 -7.54
C SER A 226 -12.41 -12.59 -7.15
N VAL A 227 -13.67 -12.41 -6.73
CA VAL A 227 -14.20 -11.12 -6.26
C VAL A 227 -13.54 -10.71 -4.94
N LEU A 228 -13.43 -11.64 -3.99
CA LEU A 228 -12.80 -11.37 -2.68
C LEU A 228 -11.31 -11.02 -2.83
N VAL A 229 -10.60 -11.68 -3.76
CA VAL A 229 -9.22 -11.36 -4.11
C VAL A 229 -9.11 -9.95 -4.68
N ASP A 230 -9.99 -9.54 -5.58
CA ASP A 230 -9.98 -8.18 -6.14
C ASP A 230 -10.35 -7.12 -5.09
N TYR A 231 -11.21 -7.45 -4.12
CA TYR A 231 -11.47 -6.59 -2.95
C TYR A 231 -10.24 -6.48 -2.06
N LEU A 232 -9.56 -7.59 -1.80
CA LEU A 232 -8.33 -7.60 -1.01
C LEU A 232 -7.25 -6.74 -1.67
N LYS A 233 -7.04 -6.84 -2.98
CA LYS A 233 -6.11 -5.95 -3.72
C LYS A 233 -6.49 -4.48 -3.53
N THR A 234 -7.76 -4.15 -3.73
CA THR A 234 -8.28 -2.79 -3.58
C THR A 234 -8.00 -2.25 -2.18
N LEU A 235 -8.28 -3.06 -1.16
CA LEU A 235 -8.06 -2.72 0.25
C LEU A 235 -6.57 -2.54 0.57
N LEU A 236 -5.70 -3.46 0.14
CA LEU A 236 -4.25 -3.39 0.35
C LEU A 236 -3.66 -2.12 -0.28
N SER A 237 -4.01 -1.83 -1.53
CA SER A 237 -3.62 -0.58 -2.21
C SER A 237 -4.08 0.66 -1.44
N PHE A 238 -5.34 0.67 -1.01
CA PHE A 238 -5.92 1.77 -0.24
C PHE A 238 -5.15 2.02 1.06
N HIS A 239 -4.88 0.99 1.87
CA HIS A 239 -4.12 1.15 3.11
C HIS A 239 -2.65 1.54 2.87
N LEU A 240 -2.01 1.07 1.80
CA LEU A 240 -0.68 1.55 1.41
C LEU A 240 -0.70 3.05 1.09
N GLY A 241 -1.72 3.51 0.36
CA GLY A 241 -1.92 4.93 0.08
C GLY A 241 -2.08 5.76 1.35
N LEU A 242 -3.00 5.35 2.24
CA LEU A 242 -3.23 6.05 3.52
C LEU A 242 -1.99 6.04 4.42
N TYR A 243 -1.27 4.93 4.50
CA TYR A 243 -0.02 4.82 5.27
C TYR A 243 1.00 5.86 4.81
N HIS A 244 1.25 5.95 3.50
CA HIS A 244 2.25 6.86 2.96
C HIS A 244 1.83 8.34 3.05
N LEU A 245 0.55 8.67 2.85
CA LEU A 245 0.03 10.03 3.11
C LEU A 245 0.23 10.43 4.57
N ARG A 246 0.06 9.49 5.51
CA ARG A 246 0.27 9.70 6.93
C ARG A 246 1.75 9.90 7.29
N LEU A 247 2.65 9.13 6.67
CA LEU A 247 4.10 9.30 6.87
C LEU A 247 4.59 10.70 6.50
N MET A 248 3.97 11.34 5.49
CA MET A 248 4.31 12.71 5.09
C MET A 248 3.99 13.77 6.14
N LYS A 249 3.15 13.46 7.14
CA LYS A 249 2.93 14.31 8.33
C LYS A 249 3.81 13.84 9.49
N LEU A 250 3.84 12.52 9.73
CA LEU A 250 4.49 11.93 10.88
C LEU A 250 6.00 12.15 10.88
N LEU A 251 6.71 11.78 9.81
CA LEU A 251 8.18 11.79 9.83
C LEU A 251 8.76 13.21 9.99
N PRO A 252 8.30 14.25 9.26
CA PRO A 252 8.76 15.62 9.51
C PRO A 252 8.48 16.10 10.94
N ALA A 253 7.35 15.69 11.53
CA ALA A 253 7.04 16.03 12.93
C ALA A 253 8.01 15.37 13.92
N LEU A 254 8.43 14.12 13.68
CA LEU A 254 9.44 13.44 14.49
C LEU A 254 10.81 14.12 14.37
N VAL A 255 11.23 14.51 13.16
CA VAL A 255 12.48 15.26 12.94
C VAL A 255 12.47 16.58 13.69
N LYS A 256 11.37 17.34 13.61
CA LYS A 256 11.21 18.59 14.36
C LYS A 256 11.30 18.39 15.87
N ARG A 257 10.78 17.27 16.38
CA ARG A 257 10.87 16.89 17.81
C ARG A 257 12.25 16.35 18.20
N ARG A 258 13.07 15.92 17.24
CA ARG A 258 14.38 15.25 17.46
C ARG A 258 14.26 13.94 18.24
N GLY A 259 13.21 13.17 17.98
CA GLY A 259 12.97 11.91 18.68
C GLY A 259 11.58 11.34 18.39
N ASN A 260 11.12 10.45 19.27
CA ASN A 260 9.79 9.86 19.19
C ASN A 260 8.67 10.87 19.47
N ASP A 261 7.47 10.54 19.00
CA ASP A 261 6.23 11.18 19.47
C ASP A 261 5.69 10.34 20.66
N PRO A 262 5.55 10.92 21.87
CA PRO A 262 5.02 10.19 23.03
C PRO A 262 3.63 9.58 22.79
N THR A 263 2.83 10.21 21.92
CA THR A 263 1.51 9.70 21.53
C THR A 263 1.65 8.45 20.67
N CYS A 264 2.68 8.35 19.83
CA CYS A 264 2.95 7.18 18.99
C CYS A 264 3.52 6.02 19.81
N GLU A 265 4.34 6.29 20.84
CA GLU A 265 4.83 5.25 21.76
C GLU A 265 3.66 4.53 22.47
N ARG A 266 2.61 5.29 22.81
CA ARG A 266 1.34 4.75 23.33
C ARG A 266 0.21 4.93 22.31
N CYS A 267 0.45 4.49 21.07
CA CYS A 267 -0.43 4.76 19.93
C CYS A 267 -1.93 4.53 20.29
N PRO A 268 -2.78 5.58 20.24
CA PRO A 268 -4.15 5.53 20.73
C PRO A 268 -5.11 4.80 19.79
N VAL A 269 -4.64 4.43 18.59
CA VAL A 269 -5.46 3.81 17.56
C VAL A 269 -6.01 2.46 18.05
N LYS A 270 -7.33 2.28 17.93
CA LYS A 270 -8.07 1.06 18.29
C LYS A 270 -9.15 0.82 17.22
N PRO A 271 -8.91 -0.08 16.25
CA PRO A 271 -9.80 -0.27 15.08
C PRO A 271 -11.27 -0.54 15.42
N ARG A 272 -11.55 -1.27 16.50
CA ARG A 272 -12.89 -1.72 16.88
C ARG A 272 -13.61 -0.78 17.85
N THR A 273 -13.37 0.52 17.75
CA THR A 273 -14.01 1.55 18.60
C THR A 273 -14.70 2.59 17.73
N SER A 274 -15.63 3.36 18.31
CA SER A 274 -16.36 4.42 17.60
C SER A 274 -15.47 5.56 17.10
N SER A 275 -14.32 5.80 17.74
CA SER A 275 -13.30 6.74 17.26
C SER A 275 -11.97 6.02 17.07
N PRO A 276 -11.77 5.31 15.94
CA PRO A 276 -10.64 4.41 15.76
C PRO A 276 -9.28 5.06 15.98
N HIS A 277 -9.13 6.35 15.67
CA HIS A 277 -7.85 7.03 15.80
C HIS A 277 -7.55 7.65 17.17
N GLY A 278 -8.54 7.81 18.06
CA GLY A 278 -8.38 8.52 19.35
C GLY A 278 -7.63 9.87 19.19
N ASP A 279 -6.86 10.33 20.17
CA ASP A 279 -6.18 11.64 20.06
C ASP A 279 -4.92 11.64 19.17
N CYS A 280 -4.84 10.77 18.15
CA CYS A 280 -3.69 10.73 17.26
C CYS A 280 -3.52 12.07 16.48
N PRO A 281 -2.40 12.79 16.63
CA PRO A 281 -2.20 14.08 15.97
C PRO A 281 -1.89 13.94 14.47
N HIS A 282 -1.49 12.74 14.04
CA HIS A 282 -1.07 12.44 12.67
C HIS A 282 -2.23 11.90 11.83
N ARG A 283 -3.49 12.22 12.15
CA ARG A 283 -4.65 11.89 11.30
C ARG A 283 -4.52 12.62 9.95
N ILE A 284 -5.09 12.03 8.90
CA ILE A 284 -5.20 12.65 7.57
C ILE A 284 -6.67 12.97 7.31
N GLY A 285 -6.93 14.15 6.75
CA GLY A 285 -8.23 14.53 6.20
C GLY A 285 -8.17 14.65 4.68
N LEU A 286 -8.97 13.83 4.00
CA LEU A 286 -9.08 13.77 2.55
C LEU A 286 -10.49 14.21 2.18
N LEU A 287 -10.64 15.37 1.54
CA LEU A 287 -11.94 15.83 1.06
C LEU A 287 -12.23 15.19 -0.30
N VAL A 288 -13.30 14.40 -0.36
CA VAL A 288 -13.63 13.53 -1.49
C VAL A 288 -14.75 14.12 -2.31
N ASP A 289 -14.52 14.28 -3.62
CA ASP A 289 -15.53 14.58 -4.61
C ASP A 289 -16.25 13.29 -5.07
N MET A 290 -17.57 13.27 -5.01
CA MET A 290 -18.42 12.14 -5.43
C MET A 290 -18.83 12.19 -6.91
N GLY A 291 -18.40 13.23 -7.65
CA GLY A 291 -18.42 13.30 -9.10
C GLY A 291 -19.71 13.83 -9.70
N ASP A 292 -20.30 14.86 -9.11
CA ASP A 292 -21.45 15.60 -9.67
C ASP A 292 -20.96 16.67 -10.68
N PRO A 293 -21.24 16.52 -12.00
CA PRO A 293 -20.81 17.49 -13.01
C PRO A 293 -21.37 18.91 -12.80
N THR A 294 -22.47 19.04 -12.06
CA THR A 294 -23.10 20.34 -11.74
C THR A 294 -22.50 21.01 -10.50
N ASN A 295 -21.47 20.41 -9.91
CA ASN A 295 -20.82 20.86 -8.68
C ASN A 295 -19.30 21.07 -8.88
N PRO A 296 -18.87 21.95 -9.81
CA PRO A 296 -17.44 22.16 -10.08
C PRO A 296 -16.67 22.72 -8.88
N HIS A 297 -17.35 23.43 -7.96
CA HIS A 297 -16.74 23.93 -6.73
C HIS A 297 -16.26 22.80 -5.82
N MET A 298 -17.02 21.70 -5.73
CA MET A 298 -16.62 20.52 -4.95
C MET A 298 -15.35 19.87 -5.51
N THR A 299 -15.25 19.76 -6.83
CA THR A 299 -14.02 19.28 -7.48
C THR A 299 -12.83 20.18 -7.15
N GLU A 300 -13.01 21.51 -7.11
CA GLU A 300 -11.94 22.43 -6.75
C GLU A 300 -11.51 22.29 -5.28
N LEU A 301 -12.48 22.13 -4.37
CA LEU A 301 -12.17 21.83 -2.97
C LEU A 301 -11.41 20.51 -2.84
N ALA A 302 -11.80 19.46 -3.56
CA ALA A 302 -11.08 18.18 -3.56
C ALA A 302 -9.68 18.28 -4.20
N ARG A 303 -9.47 19.16 -5.20
CA ARG A 303 -8.14 19.47 -5.75
C ARG A 303 -7.26 20.16 -4.74
N HIS A 304 -7.79 21.16 -4.04
CA HIS A 304 -7.09 21.84 -2.96
C HIS A 304 -6.68 20.86 -1.85
N SER A 305 -7.59 19.94 -1.48
CA SER A 305 -7.25 18.86 -0.54
C SER A 305 -6.09 18.01 -1.04
N ALA A 306 -6.14 17.50 -2.27
CA ALA A 306 -5.05 16.70 -2.83
C ALA A 306 -3.73 17.48 -2.88
N ASP A 307 -3.76 18.73 -3.33
CA ASP A 307 -2.58 19.59 -3.39
C ASP A 307 -1.96 19.83 -2.00
N ALA A 308 -2.78 20.05 -0.96
CA ALA A 308 -2.30 20.21 0.41
C ALA A 308 -1.50 18.99 0.92
N HIS A 309 -1.87 17.76 0.52
CA HIS A 309 -1.10 16.56 0.84
C HIS A 309 0.17 16.45 0.00
N TYR A 310 0.10 16.72 -1.31
CA TYR A 310 1.25 16.61 -2.21
C TYR A 310 2.32 17.70 -1.94
N ARG A 311 1.93 18.86 -1.41
CA ARG A 311 2.85 19.90 -0.94
C ARG A 311 3.71 19.48 0.26
N ARG A 312 3.39 18.38 0.93
CA ARG A 312 4.19 17.82 2.04
C ARG A 312 5.39 17.00 1.57
N ILE A 313 5.37 16.56 0.31
CA ILE A 313 6.40 15.67 -0.23
C ILE A 313 7.82 16.25 -0.08
N PRO A 314 8.10 17.55 -0.36
CA PRO A 314 9.43 18.11 -0.14
C PRO A 314 9.92 17.99 1.31
N GLY A 315 9.12 18.40 2.29
CA GLY A 315 9.48 18.28 3.71
C GLY A 315 9.60 16.82 4.17
N TYR A 316 8.82 15.91 3.57
CA TYR A 316 9.00 14.48 3.78
C TYR A 316 10.33 13.96 3.23
N ILE A 317 10.75 14.39 2.04
CA ILE A 317 12.04 13.98 1.43
C ILE A 317 13.21 14.43 2.30
N GLU A 318 13.19 15.69 2.73
CA GLU A 318 14.20 16.25 3.63
C GLU A 318 14.27 15.44 4.94
N ALA A 319 13.12 15.23 5.59
CA ALA A 319 13.02 14.43 6.82
C ALA A 319 13.50 12.98 6.63
N HIS A 320 13.21 12.37 5.47
CA HIS A 320 13.67 11.03 5.12
C HIS A 320 15.19 10.98 4.95
N LEU A 321 15.79 11.94 4.25
CA LEU A 321 17.24 12.05 4.09
C LEU A 321 17.94 12.28 5.42
N ILE A 322 17.45 13.20 6.25
CA ILE A 322 17.94 13.43 7.61
C ILE A 322 17.98 12.12 8.38
N THR A 323 16.85 11.42 8.44
CA THR A 323 16.73 10.16 9.19
C THR A 323 17.66 9.10 8.62
N LYS A 324 17.73 8.94 7.29
CA LYS A 324 18.59 7.96 6.62
C LYS A 324 20.08 8.20 6.91
N LYS A 325 20.51 9.45 6.89
CA LYS A 325 21.93 9.79 7.08
C LYS A 325 22.35 9.75 8.54
N LEU A 326 21.45 10.09 9.45
CA LEU A 326 21.67 9.86 10.88
C LEU A 326 21.68 8.37 11.21
N ASP A 327 20.89 7.54 10.52
CA ASP A 327 20.91 6.09 10.69
C ASP A 327 22.27 5.49 10.28
N GLU A 328 22.81 5.94 9.14
CA GLU A 328 24.17 5.58 8.71
C GLU A 328 25.25 6.02 9.73
N MET A 329 25.08 7.19 10.34
CA MET A 329 25.94 7.67 11.43
C MET A 329 25.79 6.81 12.68
N ALA A 330 24.57 6.44 13.07
CA ALA A 330 24.29 5.62 14.24
C ALA A 330 24.96 4.24 14.12
N GLU A 331 24.83 3.59 12.95
CA GLU A 331 25.51 2.32 12.67
C GLU A 331 27.04 2.48 12.68
N TYR A 332 27.57 3.58 12.13
CA TYR A 332 29.00 3.88 12.22
C TYR A 332 29.48 4.02 13.68
N LEU A 333 28.75 4.77 14.52
CA LEU A 333 29.08 4.94 15.93
C LEU A 333 28.98 3.62 16.71
N LYS A 334 28.01 2.76 16.36
CA LYS A 334 27.89 1.40 16.89
C LYS A 334 29.11 0.55 16.60
N THR A 335 29.65 0.57 15.38
CA THR A 335 30.88 -0.16 15.04
C THR A 335 32.11 0.35 15.80
N ARG A 336 32.06 1.58 16.33
CA ARG A 336 33.11 2.19 17.15
C ARG A 336 32.83 2.10 18.66
N ASN A 337 31.82 1.34 19.07
CA ASN A 337 31.38 1.20 20.46
C ASN A 337 31.05 2.55 21.15
N LYS A 338 30.64 3.56 20.38
CA LYS A 338 30.27 4.89 20.90
C LYS A 338 28.77 5.06 21.12
N LEU A 339 27.96 4.21 20.48
CA LEU A 339 26.51 4.23 20.56
C LEU A 339 25.99 2.80 20.51
N SER A 340 24.90 2.51 21.20
CA SER A 340 24.24 1.19 21.11
C SER A 340 22.73 1.39 21.12
N PRO A 341 21.99 0.59 20.32
CA PRO A 341 20.53 0.64 20.33
C PRO A 341 19.99 0.06 21.64
N ALA A 342 18.83 0.54 22.08
CA ALA A 342 18.11 -0.04 23.22
C ALA A 342 17.54 -1.44 22.90
N GLY A 343 17.26 -1.72 21.62
CA GLY A 343 16.83 -3.02 21.12
C GLY A 343 17.83 -3.65 20.14
N ASN A 344 17.33 -4.52 19.26
CA ASN A 344 18.19 -5.19 18.26
C ASN A 344 18.72 -4.23 17.17
N TYR A 345 18.06 -3.10 16.96
CA TYR A 345 18.39 -2.08 15.97
C TYR A 345 18.01 -0.69 16.49
N PHE A 346 18.61 0.36 15.94
CA PHE A 346 18.21 1.74 16.25
C PHE A 346 16.82 2.04 15.67
N SER A 347 15.87 2.38 16.50
CA SER A 347 14.57 2.93 16.10
C SER A 347 14.72 4.32 15.45
N VAL A 348 13.72 4.76 14.69
CA VAL A 348 13.70 6.12 14.11
C VAL A 348 13.83 7.18 15.21
N GLY A 349 13.19 6.99 16.38
CA GLY A 349 13.32 7.90 17.51
C GLY A 349 14.75 8.04 18.01
N GLU A 350 15.43 6.92 18.26
CA GLU A 350 16.83 6.91 18.70
C GLU A 350 17.76 7.56 17.68
N VAL A 351 17.56 7.29 16.39
CA VAL A 351 18.32 7.93 15.32
C VAL A 351 18.12 9.45 15.34
N LEU A 352 16.89 9.92 15.52
CA LEU A 352 16.58 11.35 15.53
C LEU A 352 17.08 12.07 16.78
N GLN A 353 17.37 11.37 17.87
CA GLN A 353 18.02 11.97 19.05
C GLN A 353 19.46 12.45 18.76
N LEU A 354 20.09 11.95 17.68
CA LEU A 354 21.37 12.48 17.19
C LEU A 354 21.26 13.93 16.68
N LEU A 355 20.05 14.46 16.54
CA LEU A 355 19.82 15.89 16.28
C LEU A 355 20.01 16.78 17.54
N HIS A 356 20.04 16.21 18.75
CA HIS A 356 20.23 17.00 19.96
C HIS A 356 21.62 17.67 20.01
N PRO A 357 21.74 18.88 20.61
CA PRO A 357 23.00 19.62 20.68
C PRO A 357 24.14 18.86 21.36
N SER A 358 23.82 17.93 22.26
CA SER A 358 24.81 17.06 22.93
C SER A 358 25.63 16.21 21.95
N ASN A 359 25.05 15.87 20.79
CA ASN A 359 25.69 15.05 19.75
C ASN A 359 26.28 15.91 18.62
N ASN A 360 26.32 17.24 18.77
CA ASN A 360 26.71 18.15 17.69
C ASN A 360 28.14 17.88 17.23
N LYS A 361 29.08 17.68 18.15
CA LYS A 361 30.47 17.43 17.80
C LYS A 361 30.63 16.15 16.98
N GLU A 362 30.10 15.01 17.44
CA GLU A 362 30.18 13.77 16.66
C GLU A 362 29.47 13.89 15.30
N ARG A 363 28.35 14.62 15.25
CA ARG A 363 27.60 14.83 14.02
C ARG A 363 28.42 15.63 13.01
N GLU A 364 28.92 16.81 13.39
CA GLU A 364 29.74 17.64 12.50
C GLU A 364 31.01 16.88 12.05
N ASP A 365 31.70 16.20 12.98
CA ASP A 365 32.89 15.40 12.66
C ASP A 365 32.58 14.29 11.64
N TYR A 366 31.48 13.54 11.83
CA TYR A 366 31.08 12.48 10.89
C TYR A 366 30.71 13.05 9.52
N PHE A 367 29.88 14.10 9.48
CA PHE A 367 29.39 14.66 8.22
C PHE A 367 30.45 15.43 7.45
N LYS A 368 31.46 16.01 8.12
CA LYS A 368 32.65 16.56 7.45
C LYS A 368 33.35 15.51 6.59
N THR A 369 33.51 14.27 7.10
CA THR A 369 34.12 13.18 6.32
C THR A 369 33.28 12.74 5.11
N ARG A 370 31.99 13.10 5.07
CA ARG A 370 31.10 12.85 3.93
C ARG A 370 31.06 14.03 2.96
N LEU A 371 31.07 15.25 3.47
CA LEU A 371 30.96 16.47 2.70
C LEU A 371 32.25 16.79 1.93
N THR A 372 33.43 16.66 2.56
CA THR A 372 34.70 16.99 1.91
C THR A 372 34.91 16.21 0.60
N PRO A 373 34.80 14.87 0.57
CA PRO A 373 34.97 14.12 -0.68
C PRO A 373 33.86 14.40 -1.70
N LEU A 374 32.68 14.84 -1.26
CA LEU A 374 31.59 15.24 -2.17
C LEU A 374 31.97 16.54 -2.89
N ILE A 375 32.48 17.54 -2.18
CA ILE A 375 32.90 18.83 -2.75
C ILE A 375 34.12 18.66 -3.65
N GLU A 376 35.14 17.92 -3.20
CA GLU A 376 36.35 17.64 -3.99
C GLU A 376 36.02 16.98 -5.34
N ARG A 377 35.05 16.06 -5.38
CA ARG A 377 34.57 15.43 -6.62
C ARG A 377 34.02 16.43 -7.63
N TYR A 378 33.45 17.55 -7.19
CA TYR A 378 33.02 18.62 -8.10
C TYR A 378 34.18 19.52 -8.56
N GLN A 379 35.22 19.68 -7.74
CA GLN A 379 36.39 20.51 -8.04
C GLN A 379 37.40 19.81 -8.97
N GLN A 380 37.47 18.47 -8.96
CA GLN A 380 38.44 17.68 -9.72
C GLN A 380 37.95 17.22 -11.12
N GLY A 381 36.74 17.60 -11.54
CA GLY A 381 36.35 17.43 -12.95
C GLY A 381 37.21 18.35 -13.84
N GLY A 382 37.40 18.03 -15.12
CA GLY A 382 38.08 18.92 -16.08
C GLY A 382 37.14 19.98 -16.68
N THR A 383 37.72 20.93 -17.43
CA THR A 383 37.22 22.12 -18.21
C THR A 383 35.73 22.51 -18.30
N ASP A 384 34.75 21.62 -18.07
CA ASP A 384 33.30 21.90 -17.92
C ASP A 384 32.77 21.69 -16.48
N SER A 385 33.65 21.40 -15.52
CA SER A 385 33.36 21.04 -14.14
C SER A 385 33.20 22.25 -13.22
N SER A 386 32.08 22.95 -13.36
CA SER A 386 31.64 23.88 -12.32
C SER A 386 30.77 23.14 -11.29
N ILE A 387 30.95 23.47 -10.01
CA ILE A 387 30.00 23.11 -8.96
C ILE A 387 28.62 23.63 -9.41
N PRO A 388 27.55 22.80 -9.39
CA PRO A 388 26.22 23.26 -9.77
C PRO A 388 25.85 24.56 -9.02
N PRO A 389 25.26 25.58 -9.66
CA PRO A 389 25.01 26.87 -9.01
C PRO A 389 24.21 26.77 -7.71
N GLU A 390 23.26 25.84 -7.63
CA GLU A 390 22.54 25.53 -6.39
C GLU A 390 23.44 25.02 -5.26
N VAL A 391 24.38 24.12 -5.56
CA VAL A 391 25.34 23.58 -4.59
C VAL A 391 26.31 24.68 -4.14
N GLN A 392 26.79 25.52 -5.06
CA GLN A 392 27.65 26.65 -4.71
C GLN A 392 26.93 27.64 -3.79
N ARG A 393 25.65 27.94 -4.06
CA ARG A 393 24.85 28.79 -3.17
C ARG A 393 24.75 28.20 -1.77
N ILE A 394 24.49 26.90 -1.64
CA ILE A 394 24.40 26.22 -0.33
C ILE A 394 25.72 26.29 0.42
N ILE A 395 26.86 26.02 -0.24
CA ILE A 395 28.19 26.13 0.38
C ILE A 395 28.44 27.55 0.88
N ASN A 396 28.04 28.56 0.10
CA ASN A 396 28.19 29.96 0.46
C ASN A 396 27.28 30.43 1.62
N MET A 397 26.28 29.62 2.04
CA MET A 397 25.45 29.92 3.21
C MET A 397 26.16 29.64 4.54
N SER A 398 27.31 28.97 4.52
CA SER A 398 28.12 28.68 5.72
C SER A 398 27.33 28.00 6.85
N LEU A 399 26.50 27.02 6.49
CA LEU A 399 25.78 26.17 7.45
C LEU A 399 26.75 25.17 8.12
N GLY A 400 26.27 24.42 9.11
CA GLY A 400 27.00 23.26 9.63
C GLY A 400 27.28 22.21 8.53
N GLU A 401 28.25 21.34 8.75
CA GLU A 401 28.64 20.26 7.83
C GLU A 401 27.46 19.33 7.56
N PHE A 402 26.70 19.00 8.62
CA PHE A 402 25.49 18.18 8.50
C PHE A 402 24.41 18.84 7.64
N ASP A 403 24.04 20.08 7.97
CA ASP A 403 22.98 20.80 7.26
C ASP A 403 23.38 21.05 5.80
N THR A 404 24.63 21.47 5.55
CA THR A 404 25.19 21.64 4.21
C THR A 404 25.10 20.35 3.40
N TYR A 405 25.45 19.21 4.00
CA TYR A 405 25.39 17.92 3.32
C TYR A 405 23.94 17.54 2.95
N ILE A 406 22.98 17.68 3.88
CA ILE A 406 21.57 17.38 3.61
C ILE A 406 21.00 18.29 2.53
N GLU A 407 21.24 19.60 2.61
CA GLU A 407 20.74 20.58 1.63
C GLU A 407 21.27 20.30 0.22
N ILE A 408 22.54 19.90 0.09
CA ILE A 408 23.11 19.49 -1.19
C ILE A 408 22.39 18.25 -1.74
N LEU A 409 22.10 17.25 -0.90
CA LEU A 409 21.37 16.05 -1.34
C LEU A 409 19.94 16.41 -1.78
N VAL A 410 19.24 17.27 -1.04
CA VAL A 410 17.89 17.74 -1.38
C VAL A 410 17.90 18.52 -2.70
N ALA A 411 18.86 19.43 -2.89
CA ALA A 411 18.97 20.20 -4.14
C ALA A 411 19.19 19.29 -5.35
N LEU A 412 20.09 18.31 -5.24
CA LEU A 412 20.48 17.45 -6.36
C LEU A 412 19.49 16.31 -6.65
N ARG A 413 18.73 15.84 -5.66
CA ARG A 413 17.89 14.63 -5.77
C ARG A 413 16.43 14.82 -5.36
N GLY A 414 16.07 15.95 -4.78
CA GLY A 414 14.72 16.22 -4.28
C GLY A 414 13.65 16.12 -5.38
N SER A 415 13.93 16.64 -6.57
CA SER A 415 13.01 16.55 -7.73
C SER A 415 12.77 15.10 -8.16
N PHE A 416 13.84 14.30 -8.23
CA PHE A 416 13.79 12.87 -8.56
C PHE A 416 12.93 12.08 -7.55
N HIS A 417 13.20 12.26 -6.26
CA HIS A 417 12.43 11.57 -5.21
C HIS A 417 10.97 12.04 -5.17
N ARG A 418 10.72 13.33 -5.43
CA ARG A 418 9.36 13.87 -5.53
C ARG A 418 8.59 13.22 -6.65
N GLU A 419 9.17 13.08 -7.84
CA GLU A 419 8.52 12.41 -8.97
C GLU A 419 8.24 10.93 -8.66
N ALA A 420 9.22 10.23 -8.06
CA ALA A 420 9.08 8.84 -7.65
C ALA A 420 7.91 8.65 -6.65
N ILE A 421 7.89 9.44 -5.57
CA ILE A 421 6.83 9.41 -4.56
C ILE A 421 5.46 9.71 -5.19
N ILE A 422 5.36 10.70 -6.09
CA ILE A 422 4.11 11.01 -6.80
C ILE A 422 3.61 9.81 -7.61
N LYS A 423 4.49 9.15 -8.38
CA LYS A 423 4.14 7.96 -9.18
C LYS A 423 3.73 6.78 -8.30
N CYS A 424 4.38 6.63 -7.15
CA CYS A 424 4.06 5.61 -6.16
C CYS A 424 2.68 5.84 -5.52
N LEU A 425 2.36 7.08 -5.11
CA LEU A 425 1.03 7.43 -4.61
C LEU A 425 -0.05 7.26 -5.68
N ASP A 426 0.21 7.66 -6.92
CA ASP A 426 -0.72 7.46 -8.03
C ASP A 426 -1.05 5.96 -8.23
N ALA A 427 -0.08 5.08 -7.99
CA ALA A 427 -0.27 3.64 -8.03
C ALA A 427 -1.06 3.10 -6.82
N PHE A 428 -0.69 3.48 -5.59
CA PHE A 428 -1.41 3.03 -4.39
C PHE A 428 -2.85 3.52 -4.33
N LEU A 429 -3.10 4.76 -4.75
CA LEU A 429 -4.45 5.32 -4.81
C LEU A 429 -5.21 4.95 -6.10
N LEU A 430 -4.65 4.05 -6.91
CA LEU A 430 -5.21 3.50 -8.14
C LEU A 430 -5.81 4.60 -9.03
N LYS A 431 -4.99 5.60 -9.36
CA LYS A 431 -5.42 6.81 -10.05
C LYS A 431 -6.23 6.49 -11.31
N ASN A 432 -7.38 7.15 -11.44
CA ASN A 432 -8.32 7.00 -12.55
C ASN A 432 -8.97 5.60 -12.68
N SER A 433 -8.92 4.76 -11.64
CA SER A 433 -9.61 3.47 -11.58
C SER A 433 -10.93 3.51 -10.80
N ALA A 434 -11.81 2.54 -11.05
CA ALA A 434 -13.00 2.30 -10.23
C ALA A 434 -12.64 1.82 -8.81
N SER A 435 -11.46 1.23 -8.61
CA SER A 435 -10.92 0.81 -7.31
C SER A 435 -10.11 1.90 -6.61
N GLY A 436 -10.02 3.11 -7.19
CA GLY A 436 -9.14 4.16 -6.71
C GLY A 436 -9.81 5.26 -5.89
N LEU A 437 -8.96 6.06 -5.26
CA LEU A 437 -9.32 7.27 -4.51
C LEU A 437 -8.85 8.55 -5.22
N LEU A 438 -8.16 8.44 -6.36
CA LEU A 438 -7.51 9.58 -7.00
C LEU A 438 -7.95 9.73 -8.45
N ARG A 439 -8.22 10.97 -8.86
CA ARG A 439 -8.52 11.33 -10.24
C ARG A 439 -7.58 12.41 -10.74
N GLN A 440 -7.32 12.39 -12.04
CA GLN A 440 -6.58 13.41 -12.76
C GLN A 440 -7.04 13.43 -14.21
N SER A 441 -7.40 14.60 -14.72
CA SER A 441 -7.75 14.78 -16.12
C SER A 441 -6.59 14.40 -17.04
N ARG A 442 -6.91 13.95 -18.27
CA ARG A 442 -5.91 13.45 -19.24
C ARG A 442 -4.93 14.52 -19.71
N ALA A 443 -5.25 15.81 -19.57
CA ALA A 443 -4.37 16.89 -19.98
C ALA A 443 -3.09 16.93 -19.12
N LYS A 444 -1.94 17.12 -19.78
CA LYS A 444 -0.62 17.17 -19.12
C LYS A 444 -0.61 18.27 -18.06
N GLY A 445 -0.17 17.93 -16.85
CA GLY A 445 -0.09 18.87 -15.73
C GLY A 445 -1.41 19.15 -15.02
N SER A 446 -2.51 18.47 -15.36
CA SER A 446 -3.80 18.67 -14.67
C SER A 446 -3.69 18.42 -13.17
N PRO A 447 -4.40 19.18 -12.34
CA PRO A 447 -4.44 18.92 -10.90
C PRO A 447 -5.08 17.57 -10.61
N ARG A 448 -4.61 16.93 -9.54
CA ARG A 448 -5.21 15.71 -8.97
C ARG A 448 -6.30 16.12 -7.98
N TRP A 449 -7.29 15.26 -7.79
CA TRP A 449 -8.25 15.41 -6.70
C TRP A 449 -8.66 14.05 -6.14
N PHE A 450 -9.06 14.03 -4.87
CA PHE A 450 -9.59 12.82 -4.27
C PHE A 450 -11.03 12.60 -4.71
N ALA A 451 -11.31 11.40 -5.22
CA ALA A 451 -12.66 10.98 -5.59
C ALA A 451 -12.77 9.47 -5.42
N LEU A 452 -13.88 9.00 -4.86
CA LEU A 452 -14.12 7.58 -4.63
C LEU A 452 -14.60 6.90 -5.91
N GLY A 453 -13.84 5.90 -6.36
CA GLY A 453 -14.31 4.97 -7.37
C GLY A 453 -15.37 4.02 -6.82
N SER A 454 -16.30 3.55 -7.67
CA SER A 454 -17.43 2.71 -7.27
C SER A 454 -17.01 1.40 -6.60
N ARG A 455 -15.92 0.78 -7.05
CA ARG A 455 -15.42 -0.48 -6.48
C ARG A 455 -14.77 -0.26 -5.11
N LEU A 456 -14.01 0.82 -4.94
CA LEU A 456 -13.46 1.16 -3.62
C LEU A 456 -14.60 1.47 -2.64
N LEU A 457 -15.59 2.26 -3.06
CA LEU A 457 -16.77 2.55 -2.24
C LEU A 457 -17.46 1.26 -1.80
N GLU A 458 -17.73 0.33 -2.71
CA GLU A 458 -18.30 -0.98 -2.41
C GLU A 458 -17.49 -1.76 -1.36
N VAL A 459 -16.15 -1.83 -1.49
CA VAL A 459 -15.29 -2.50 -0.48
C VAL A 459 -15.44 -1.85 0.89
N LEU A 460 -15.40 -0.52 0.95
CA LEU A 460 -15.52 0.20 2.23
C LEU A 460 -16.91 0.05 2.86
N LEU A 461 -17.97 -0.06 2.06
CA LEU A 461 -19.33 -0.32 2.55
C LEU A 461 -19.47 -1.70 3.16
N GLN A 462 -18.93 -2.74 2.51
CA GLN A 462 -18.93 -4.09 3.06
C GLN A 462 -18.20 -4.14 4.42
N ILE A 463 -17.11 -3.37 4.56
CA ILE A 463 -16.41 -3.26 5.84
C ILE A 463 -17.23 -2.49 6.88
N ALA A 464 -17.93 -1.42 6.45
CA ALA A 464 -18.70 -0.54 7.32
C ALA A 464 -19.95 -1.19 7.94
N VAL A 465 -20.63 -2.06 7.18
CA VAL A 465 -21.83 -2.78 7.66
C VAL A 465 -21.52 -3.92 8.63
N LEU A 466 -20.24 -4.23 8.86
CA LEU A 466 -19.83 -5.26 9.81
C LEU A 466 -19.64 -4.68 11.20
N GLU A 467 -20.25 -5.31 12.20
CA GLU A 467 -20.00 -5.01 13.60
C GLU A 467 -19.23 -6.14 14.29
N PRO A 468 -18.21 -5.82 15.11
CA PRO A 468 -17.52 -6.83 15.90
C PRO A 468 -18.46 -7.54 16.87
N ASN A 469 -18.42 -8.87 16.89
CA ASN A 469 -19.09 -9.70 17.87
C ASN A 469 -18.09 -10.70 18.47
N GLY A 470 -17.36 -10.27 19.50
CA GLY A 470 -16.23 -11.04 20.04
C GLY A 470 -15.12 -11.21 19.00
N THR A 471 -14.86 -12.46 18.59
CA THR A 471 -13.87 -12.80 17.56
C THR A 471 -14.43 -12.81 16.13
N SER A 472 -15.76 -12.79 15.96
CA SER A 472 -16.43 -12.79 14.66
C SER A 472 -17.05 -11.42 14.33
N PHE A 473 -17.73 -11.33 13.20
CA PHE A 473 -18.48 -10.16 12.78
C PHE A 473 -19.90 -10.53 12.40
N VAL A 474 -20.83 -9.60 12.64
CA VAL A 474 -22.22 -9.70 12.19
C VAL A 474 -22.54 -8.50 11.31
N THR A 475 -23.40 -8.68 10.32
CA THR A 475 -23.81 -7.58 9.45
C THR A 475 -24.99 -6.84 10.03
N ARG A 476 -24.97 -5.51 9.95
CA ARG A 476 -26.08 -4.65 10.34
C ARG A 476 -26.31 -3.56 9.32
N GLU A 477 -27.55 -3.09 9.25
CA GLU A 477 -27.86 -1.86 8.53
C GLU A 477 -27.16 -0.68 9.21
N ILE A 478 -26.65 0.24 8.40
CA ILE A 478 -26.02 1.48 8.87
C ILE A 478 -26.72 2.66 8.24
N ARG A 479 -26.98 3.70 9.04
CA ARG A 479 -27.57 4.93 8.49
C ARG A 479 -26.56 5.70 7.65
N VAL A 480 -27.03 6.50 6.69
CA VAL A 480 -26.12 7.28 5.82
C VAL A 480 -25.25 8.27 6.62
N ASP A 481 -25.76 8.89 7.68
CA ASP A 481 -24.97 9.76 8.56
C ASP A 481 -23.90 8.99 9.34
N GLU A 482 -24.25 7.82 9.87
CA GLU A 482 -23.30 6.94 10.57
C GLU A 482 -22.20 6.44 9.62
N LEU A 483 -22.55 6.14 8.38
CA LEU A 483 -21.59 5.78 7.34
C LEU A 483 -20.63 6.93 7.03
N LEU A 484 -21.13 8.17 6.90
CA LEU A 484 -20.29 9.36 6.70
C LEU A 484 -19.33 9.54 7.89
N ILE A 485 -19.81 9.29 9.12
CA ILE A 485 -18.98 9.30 10.33
C ILE A 485 -17.93 8.19 10.27
N PHE A 486 -18.30 6.97 9.91
CA PHE A 486 -17.41 5.82 9.80
C PHE A 486 -16.27 6.08 8.80
N LEU A 487 -16.60 6.51 7.58
CA LEU A 487 -15.61 6.80 6.53
C LEU A 487 -14.64 7.91 6.97
N ARG A 488 -15.15 8.94 7.66
CA ARG A 488 -14.34 10.04 8.18
C ARG A 488 -13.45 9.61 9.34
N ASP A 489 -14.00 8.96 10.35
CA ASP A 489 -13.31 8.70 11.61
C ASP A 489 -12.36 7.48 11.51
N ARG A 490 -12.64 6.54 10.60
CA ARG A 490 -11.78 5.38 10.33
C ARG A 490 -10.70 5.65 9.29
N TYR A 491 -11.02 6.37 8.21
CA TYR A 491 -10.13 6.52 7.05
C TYR A 491 -9.71 7.96 6.76
N GLY A 492 -10.32 8.94 7.42
CA GLY A 492 -10.10 10.34 7.09
C GLY A 492 -10.79 10.78 5.80
N LEU A 493 -11.83 10.07 5.35
CA LEU A 493 -12.58 10.43 4.13
C LEU A 493 -13.72 11.39 4.49
N TYR A 494 -13.59 12.64 4.08
CA TYR A 494 -14.57 13.69 4.30
C TYR A 494 -15.42 13.88 3.04
N ILE A 495 -16.74 13.78 3.19
CA ILE A 495 -17.69 13.91 2.07
C ILE A 495 -18.70 15.04 2.35
N ASP A 496 -19.15 15.17 3.60
CA ASP A 496 -20.20 16.09 4.05
C ASP A 496 -19.67 17.41 4.64
N ARG A 497 -18.38 17.49 4.96
CA ARG A 497 -17.75 18.65 5.61
C ARG A 497 -16.28 18.81 5.24
N LEU A 498 -15.71 19.98 5.52
CA LEU A 498 -14.28 20.20 5.38
C LEU A 498 -13.51 19.51 6.53
N PRO A 499 -12.33 18.93 6.24
CA PRO A 499 -11.42 18.44 7.29
C PRO A 499 -11.01 19.55 8.27
N PRO A 500 -10.87 19.25 9.57
CA PRO A 500 -10.25 20.16 10.53
C PRO A 500 -8.74 20.22 10.26
N GLY A 501 -8.30 21.22 9.51
CA GLY A 501 -6.93 21.36 9.03
C GLY A 501 -6.72 20.73 7.65
N ASP A 502 -5.51 20.22 7.38
CA ASP A 502 -5.15 19.62 6.08
C ASP A 502 -5.46 20.52 4.86
N GLY A 503 -5.24 21.83 5.04
CA GLY A 503 -5.46 22.84 4.01
C GLY A 503 -6.78 23.61 4.16
N PHE A 504 -7.65 23.25 5.10
CA PHE A 504 -8.94 23.89 5.28
C PHE A 504 -9.06 24.68 6.58
N GLY A 505 -9.84 25.76 6.51
CA GLY A 505 -10.32 26.56 7.63
C GLY A 505 -11.83 26.44 7.79
N GLN A 506 -12.48 27.51 8.23
CA GLN A 506 -13.94 27.55 8.34
C GLN A 506 -14.60 27.56 6.95
N PRO A 507 -15.65 26.76 6.71
CA PRO A 507 -16.32 26.70 5.41
C PRO A 507 -17.12 27.99 5.13
N SER A 508 -16.98 28.50 3.90
CA SER A 508 -17.84 29.55 3.37
C SER A 508 -19.24 29.05 3.04
N ILE A 509 -20.17 29.96 2.74
CA ILE A 509 -21.54 29.60 2.29
C ILE A 509 -21.50 28.76 1.00
N VAL A 510 -20.59 29.10 0.07
CA VAL A 510 -20.42 28.37 -1.19
C VAL A 510 -19.89 26.96 -0.92
N ASP A 511 -18.95 26.81 0.02
CA ASP A 511 -18.44 25.49 0.42
C ASP A 511 -19.56 24.63 1.00
N GLN A 512 -20.39 25.19 1.89
CA GLN A 512 -21.51 24.46 2.49
C GLN A 512 -22.52 24.00 1.44
N GLN A 513 -22.82 24.82 0.42
CA GLN A 513 -23.70 24.44 -0.68
C GLN A 513 -23.10 23.30 -1.51
N ALA A 514 -21.80 23.37 -1.84
CA ALA A 514 -21.10 22.34 -2.58
C ALA A 514 -21.06 21.01 -1.81
N LEU A 515 -20.82 21.05 -0.49
CA LEU A 515 -20.82 19.88 0.37
C LEU A 515 -22.21 19.21 0.45
N ARG A 516 -23.29 20.00 0.53
CA ARG A 516 -24.67 19.45 0.49
C ARG A 516 -24.95 18.72 -0.82
N LYS A 517 -24.57 19.32 -1.96
CA LYS A 517 -24.68 18.67 -3.28
C LYS A 517 -23.82 17.41 -3.36
N ASN A 518 -22.63 17.42 -2.76
CA ASN A 518 -21.74 16.26 -2.71
C ASN A 518 -22.37 15.08 -1.93
N VAL A 519 -23.08 15.36 -0.84
CA VAL A 519 -23.85 14.34 -0.09
C VAL A 519 -25.00 13.78 -0.94
N THR A 520 -25.68 14.61 -1.75
CA THR A 520 -26.68 14.11 -2.71
C THR A 520 -26.03 13.17 -3.73
N ALA A 521 -24.88 13.55 -4.29
CA ALA A 521 -24.16 12.70 -5.24
C ALA A 521 -23.66 11.40 -4.59
N PHE A 522 -23.23 11.45 -3.32
CA PHE A 522 -22.90 10.27 -2.52
C PHE A 522 -24.08 9.30 -2.44
N LYS A 523 -25.28 9.78 -2.08
CA LYS A 523 -26.50 8.96 -2.03
C LYS A 523 -26.86 8.35 -3.38
N THR A 524 -26.74 9.12 -4.47
CA THR A 524 -26.93 8.61 -5.83
C THR A 524 -25.95 7.47 -6.13
N ARG A 525 -24.67 7.62 -5.78
CA ARG A 525 -23.66 6.57 -5.94
C ARG A 525 -24.02 5.32 -5.15
N LEU A 526 -24.46 5.44 -3.89
CA LEU A 526 -24.89 4.30 -3.08
C LEU A 526 -26.06 3.53 -3.73
N ARG A 527 -26.98 4.25 -4.39
CA ARG A 527 -28.09 3.67 -5.16
C ARG A 527 -27.60 2.95 -6.41
N GLU A 528 -26.67 3.56 -7.17
CA GLU A 528 -26.09 2.96 -8.38
C GLU A 528 -25.39 1.62 -8.10
N ILE A 529 -24.72 1.50 -6.95
CA ILE A 529 -24.05 0.26 -6.55
C ILE A 529 -24.97 -0.71 -5.80
N GLY A 530 -26.27 -0.41 -5.67
CA GLY A 530 -27.26 -1.32 -5.08
C GLY A 530 -27.14 -1.54 -3.57
N PHE A 531 -26.57 -0.59 -2.82
CA PHE A 531 -26.45 -0.66 -1.35
C PHE A 531 -27.48 0.21 -0.61
N PHE A 532 -28.37 0.90 -1.33
CA PHE A 532 -29.28 1.91 -0.77
C PHE A 532 -30.73 1.63 -1.14
N GLN A 533 -31.60 1.55 -0.13
CA GLN A 533 -33.06 1.49 -0.29
C GLN A 533 -33.68 2.79 0.22
N ASP A 534 -34.46 3.47 -0.63
CA ASP A 534 -35.15 4.71 -0.26
C ASP A 534 -36.53 4.34 0.31
N LEU A 535 -36.63 4.21 1.63
CA LEU A 535 -37.89 3.85 2.29
C LEU A 535 -38.78 5.09 2.60
N SER A 536 -38.24 6.32 2.62
CA SER A 536 -38.99 7.59 2.66
C SER A 536 -38.10 8.84 2.49
N ASP A 537 -38.71 10.00 2.24
CA ASP A 537 -38.04 11.33 2.16
C ASP A 537 -37.41 11.81 3.48
N ALA A 538 -37.72 11.16 4.61
CA ALA A 538 -37.13 11.51 5.90
C ALA A 538 -35.71 10.95 6.02
N TYR A 539 -34.74 11.82 6.34
CA TYR A 539 -33.31 11.46 6.52
C TYR A 539 -33.08 10.30 7.52
N VAL A 540 -34.02 10.07 8.44
CA VAL A 540 -33.95 9.04 9.49
C VAL A 540 -34.23 7.63 8.96
N THR A 541 -34.87 7.49 7.79
CA THR A 541 -35.24 6.16 7.22
C THR A 541 -34.34 5.73 6.07
N GLN A 542 -33.22 6.43 5.83
CA GLN A 542 -32.29 6.16 4.73
C GLN A 542 -31.13 5.30 5.23
N THR A 543 -31.21 3.99 5.01
CA THR A 543 -30.21 3.01 5.45
C THR A 543 -29.44 2.40 4.29
N VAL A 544 -28.20 2.03 4.58
CA VAL A 544 -27.38 1.16 3.74
C VAL A 544 -27.58 -0.26 4.23
N THR A 545 -28.10 -1.10 3.35
CA THR A 545 -28.39 -2.51 3.64
C THR A 545 -27.19 -3.40 3.31
N PRO A 546 -26.78 -4.31 4.20
CA PRO A 546 -25.72 -5.25 3.90
C PRO A 546 -26.15 -6.18 2.75
N ARG A 547 -25.27 -6.40 1.78
CA ARG A 547 -25.55 -7.31 0.65
C ARG A 547 -25.62 -8.78 1.06
N TYR A 548 -24.89 -9.14 2.10
CA TYR A 548 -24.85 -10.49 2.66
C TYR A 548 -25.27 -10.40 4.11
N THR A 549 -26.14 -11.29 4.55
CA THR A 549 -26.57 -11.36 5.96
C THR A 549 -25.73 -12.39 6.68
N ILE A 550 -24.91 -11.95 7.64
CA ILE A 550 -24.06 -12.79 8.48
C ILE A 550 -24.60 -12.75 9.91
N ASN A 551 -25.20 -13.85 10.35
CA ASN A 551 -25.77 -14.02 11.69
C ASN A 551 -25.00 -15.10 12.46
N THR A 552 -24.97 -14.99 13.79
CA THR A 552 -24.26 -15.91 14.69
C THR A 552 -24.77 -17.36 14.66
N GLU A 553 -26.01 -17.58 14.24
CA GLU A 553 -26.64 -18.91 14.27
C GLU A 553 -26.30 -19.79 13.06
N ASN A 554 -25.63 -19.26 12.03
CA ASN A 554 -25.29 -20.04 10.85
C ASN A 554 -23.96 -19.58 10.20
N PRO A 555 -22.79 -20.01 10.73
CA PRO A 555 -21.48 -19.67 10.15
C PRO A 555 -21.23 -20.33 8.79
N ARG A 556 -22.15 -21.19 8.33
CA ARG A 556 -22.22 -21.72 6.96
C ARG A 556 -23.62 -21.41 6.45
N GLY A 557 -23.74 -20.40 5.58
CA GLY A 557 -25.02 -19.96 5.04
C GLY A 557 -25.85 -21.11 4.48
N ASN A 558 -27.18 -20.95 4.51
CA ASN A 558 -28.12 -21.88 3.90
C ASN A 558 -27.67 -22.26 2.49
N LYS A 559 -27.54 -23.56 2.24
CA LYS A 559 -27.35 -24.15 0.91
C LYS A 559 -28.50 -23.80 -0.02
#